data_AF-A0A086A636-F1
#
_entry.id   AF-A0A086A636-F1
#
_cell.length_a   1.000
_cell.length_b   1.000
_cell.length_c   1.000
_cell.angle_alpha   90.00
_cell.angle_beta   90.00
_cell.angle_gamma   90.00
#
_symmetry.space_group_name_H-M   'P 1'
#
loop_
_entity.id
_entity.type
_entity.pdbx_description
1 polymer ?
#
loop_
_entity_poly.entity_id
_entity_poly.type
_entity_poly.pdbx_seq_one_letter_code
_entity_poly.pdbx_strand_id
1 'polypeptide(L)' 'METNHNRPRIPFKITGDWKTQSKQLKEKFSVLTDWDLLFTEGKERELIEKVGNRLRKNREEVIDLLKYMNLSSI' A
#
# COMPACT_ATOMS: atom_id res chain seq x y z
N MET A 1 24.64 -7.95 3.17
CA MET A 1 23.63 -7.18 2.42
C MET A 1 22.97 -6.27 3.42
N GLU A 2 23.40 -5.01 3.46
CA GLU A 2 23.04 -4.05 4.50
C GLU A 2 21.64 -3.49 4.22
N THR A 3 20.61 -3.98 4.89
CA THR A 3 19.33 -3.27 4.93
C THR A 3 19.43 -2.15 5.97
N ASN A 4 20.16 -1.08 5.61
CA ASN A 4 20.16 0.17 6.37
C ASN A 4 18.77 0.83 6.24
N HIS A 5 17.86 0.52 7.17
CA HIS A 5 16.54 1.17 7.27
C HIS A 5 16.68 2.58 7.87
N ASN A 6 17.47 3.45 7.23
CA ASN A 6 17.44 4.89 7.48
C ASN A 6 16.82 5.60 6.27
N ARG A 7 15.61 5.18 5.89
CA ARG A 7 14.85 5.91 4.88
C ARG A 7 14.17 7.08 5.59
N PRO A 8 14.34 8.33 5.12
CA PRO A 8 13.56 9.44 5.66
C PRO A 8 12.08 9.04 5.62
N ARG A 9 11.31 9.43 6.64
CA ARG A 9 9.86 9.21 6.72
C ARG A 9 9.17 10.05 5.64
N ILE A 10 9.39 9.71 4.37
CA ILE A 10 8.69 10.33 3.25
C ILE A 10 7.24 9.85 3.36
N PRO A 11 6.26 10.76 3.49
CA PRO A 11 4.87 10.36 3.47
C PRO A 11 4.61 9.62 2.16
N PHE A 12 4.21 8.36 2.26
CA PHE A 12 3.77 7.62 1.09
C PHE A 12 2.55 8.33 0.51
N LYS A 13 2.68 8.74 -0.75
CA LYS A 13 1.60 9.30 -1.55
C LYS A 13 1.29 8.33 -2.66
N ILE A 14 0.02 8.06 -2.85
CA ILE A 14 -0.44 7.27 -3.98
C ILE A 14 -0.53 8.25 -5.15
N THR A 15 0.43 8.15 -6.06
CA THR A 15 0.46 8.97 -7.27
C THR A 15 0.15 8.07 -8.46
N GLY A 16 -0.97 8.33 -9.16
CA GLY A 16 -1.40 7.58 -10.34
C GLY A 16 -2.61 6.66 -10.12
N ASP A 17 -2.68 5.56 -10.87
CA ASP A 17 -3.84 4.65 -10.94
C ASP A 17 -3.96 3.69 -9.74
N TRP A 18 -4.42 4.22 -8.60
CA TRP A 18 -4.77 3.40 -7.43
C TRP A 18 -5.76 2.28 -7.77
N LYS A 19 -6.69 2.51 -8.70
CA LYS A 19 -7.72 1.55 -9.10
C LYS A 19 -7.11 0.25 -9.66
N THR A 20 -5.95 0.35 -10.33
CA THR A 20 -5.21 -0.81 -10.85
C THR A 20 -4.39 -1.47 -9.74
N GLN A 21 -3.75 -0.67 -8.88
CA GLN A 21 -2.97 -1.20 -7.76
C GLN A 21 -3.87 -1.96 -6.76
N SER A 22 -5.02 -1.39 -6.41
CA SER A 22 -6.01 -2.02 -5.53
C SER A 22 -6.54 -3.33 -6.10
N LYS A 23 -6.85 -3.40 -7.40
CA LYS A 23 -7.24 -4.65 -8.05
C LYS A 23 -6.18 -5.74 -7.90
N GLN A 24 -4.92 -5.42 -8.19
CA GLN A 24 -3.81 -6.36 -8.01
C GLN A 24 -3.65 -6.76 -6.54
N LEU A 25 -3.83 -5.83 -5.59
CA LEU A 25 -3.75 -6.13 -4.15
C LEU A 25 -4.86 -7.09 -3.75
N LYS A 26 -6.08 -6.85 -4.22
CA LYS A 26 -7.23 -7.73 -3.99
C LYS A 26 -6.99 -9.13 -4.55
N GLU A 27 -6.40 -9.21 -5.75
CA GLU A 27 -6.09 -10.48 -6.40
C GLU A 27 -5.00 -11.26 -5.64
N LYS A 28 -3.94 -10.57 -5.20
CA LYS A 28 -2.89 -11.14 -4.33
C LYS A 28 -3.41 -11.52 -2.94
N PHE A 29 -4.29 -10.71 -2.39
CA PHE A 29 -4.77 -10.82 -1.01
C PHE A 29 -6.30 -10.91 -1.00
N SER A 30 -6.82 -12.13 -1.08
CA SER A 30 -8.26 -12.41 -1.03
C SER A 30 -8.96 -11.93 0.26
N VAL A 31 -8.18 -11.58 1.29
CA VAL A 31 -8.67 -10.99 2.55
C VAL A 31 -9.04 -9.51 2.43
N LEU A 32 -8.54 -8.81 1.40
CA LEU A 32 -8.86 -7.41 1.16
C LEU A 32 -10.15 -7.31 0.36
N THR A 33 -11.04 -6.42 0.79
CA THR A 33 -12.27 -6.13 0.06
C THR A 33 -12.18 -4.79 -0.67
N ASP A 34 -13.06 -4.58 -1.65
CA ASP A 34 -13.15 -3.31 -2.38
C ASP A 34 -13.38 -2.13 -1.43
N TRP A 35 -14.06 -2.36 -0.29
CA TRP A 35 -14.29 -1.38 0.76
C TRP A 35 -13.01 -0.99 1.51
N ASP A 36 -12.15 -1.96 1.81
CA ASP A 36 -10.87 -1.71 2.48
C ASP A 36 -9.87 -1.03 1.55
N LEU A 37 -10.01 -1.28 0.24
CA LEU A 37 -9.20 -0.71 -0.82
C LEU A 37 -9.75 0.60 -1.36
N LEU A 38 -10.84 1.12 -0.79
CA LEU A 38 -11.45 2.37 -1.21
C LEU A 38 -10.58 3.54 -0.76
N PHE A 39 -9.83 4.10 -1.70
CA PHE A 39 -8.94 5.22 -1.50
C PHE A 39 -9.55 6.51 -2.04
N THR A 40 -9.32 7.60 -1.32
CA THR A 40 -9.61 8.95 -1.76
C THR A 40 -8.33 9.76 -1.61
N GLU A 41 -8.01 10.59 -2.58
CA GLU A 41 -6.83 11.45 -2.54
C GLU A 41 -6.79 12.26 -1.23
N GLY A 42 -5.63 12.27 -0.55
CA GLY A 42 -5.47 12.87 0.77
C GLY A 42 -5.78 11.95 1.96
N LYS A 43 -6.30 10.74 1.72
CA LYS A 43 -6.59 9.72 2.76
C LYS A 43 -5.62 8.54 2.75
N GLU A 44 -4.39 8.73 2.30
CA GLU A 44 -3.39 7.66 2.20
C GLU A 44 -3.11 7.03 3.56
N ARG A 45 -3.08 7.85 4.62
CA ARG A 45 -2.88 7.37 6.00
C ARG A 45 -3.98 6.40 6.42
N GLU A 46 -5.25 6.78 6.23
CA GLU A 46 -6.40 5.92 6.56
C GLU A 46 -6.37 4.61 5.77
N LEU A 47 -6.05 4.69 4.48
CA LEU A 47 -5.96 3.50 3.62
C LEU A 47 -4.86 2.56 4.11
N ILE A 48 -3.67 3.08 4.39
CA ILE A 48 -2.55 2.26 4.87
C ILE A 48 -2.90 1.59 6.20
N GLU A 49 -3.58 2.30 7.11
CA GLU A 49 -4.02 1.73 8.39
C GLU A 49 -5.07 0.63 8.20
N LYS A 50 -6.06 0.84 7.33
CA LYS A 50 -7.09 -0.17 7.01
C LYS A 50 -6.46 -1.42 6.39
N VAL A 51 -5.66 -1.25 5.34
CA VAL A 51 -4.98 -2.36 4.65
C VAL A 51 -4.03 -3.07 5.59
N GLY A 52 -3.27 -2.33 6.41
CA GLY A 52 -2.38 -2.89 7.42
C GLY A 52 -3.12 -3.73 8.45
N ASN A 53 -4.27 -3.25 8.94
CA ASN A 53 -5.10 -4.00 9.89
C ASN A 53 -5.62 -5.30 9.26
N ARG A 54 -6.13 -5.24 8.03
CA ARG A 54 -6.63 -6.43 7.30
C ARG A 54 -5.55 -7.45 7.01
N LEU A 55 -4.37 -7.01 6.61
CA LEU A 55 -3.23 -7.88 6.32
C LEU A 55 -2.44 -8.28 7.57
N ARG A 56 -2.80 -7.75 8.75
CA ARG A 56 -2.00 -7.84 9.99
C ARG A 56 -0.54 -7.42 9.77
N LYS A 57 -0.34 -6.38 8.96
CA LYS A 57 0.97 -5.83 8.60
C LYS A 57 1.14 -4.43 9.17
N ASN A 58 2.39 -4.08 9.48
CA ASN A 58 2.74 -2.74 9.91
C ASN A 58 2.59 -1.73 8.77
N ARG A 59 2.43 -0.46 9.13
CA ARG A 59 2.34 0.65 8.17
C ARG A 59 3.49 0.63 7.14
N GLU A 60 4.70 0.32 7.58
CA GLU A 60 5.88 0.26 6.71
C GLU A 60 5.80 -0.87 5.69
N GLU A 61 5.38 -2.05 6.12
CA GLU A 61 5.17 -3.23 5.26
C GLU A 61 4.11 -2.97 4.18
N VAL A 62 3.02 -2.29 4.56
CA VAL A 62 1.99 -1.90 3.61
C VAL A 62 2.56 -0.90 2.60
N ILE A 63 3.27 0.13 3.07
CA ILE A 63 3.91 1.11 2.18
C ILE A 63 4.88 0.42 1.22
N ASP A 64 5.66 -0.53 1.69
CA ASP A 64 6.61 -1.28 0.87
C ASP A 64 5.89 -2.13 -0.18
N LEU A 65 4.81 -2.82 0.20
CA LEU A 65 3.91 -3.51 -0.73
C LEU A 65 3.36 -2.57 -1.82
N LEU A 66 2.85 -1.41 -1.43
CA LEU A 66 2.28 -0.44 -2.37
C LEU A 66 3.35 0.11 -3.32
N LYS A 67 4.57 0.35 -2.83
CA LYS A 67 5.73 0.73 -3.66
C LYS A 67 6.14 -0.38 -4.62
N TYR A 68 6.22 -1.61 -4.13
CA TYR A 68 6.54 -2.79 -4.94
C TYR A 68 5.54 -2.95 -6.10
N MET A 69 4.26 -2.75 -5.83
CA MET A 69 3.18 -2.84 -6.83
C MET A 69 3.27 -1.72 -7.89
N ASN A 70 3.75 -0.54 -7.52
CA ASN A 70 4.02 0.53 -8.47
C ASN A 70 5.24 0.21 -9.35
N LEU A 71 6.29 -0.36 -8.77
CA LEU A 71 7.53 -0.71 -9.47
C LEU A 71 7.39 -1.94 -10.37
N SER A 72 6.52 -2.89 -10.02
CA SER A 72 6.29 -4.12 -10.80
C SER A 72 5.56 -3.86 -12.13
N SER A 73 5.11 -2.63 -12.40
CA SER A 73 4.48 -2.22 -13.66
C SER A 73 5.46 -1.55 -14.65
N ILE A 74 6.76 -1.56 -14.35
CA ILE A 74 7.85 -1.11 -15.25
C ILE A 74 8.42 -2.31 -16.01
#